data_AF-A0A1Z7Z449-F1
#
_entry.id   AF-A0A1Z7Z449-F1
#
_cell.length_a   1.000
_cell.length_b   1.000
_cell.length_c   1.000
_cell.angle_alpha   90.00
_cell.angle_beta   90.00
_cell.angle_gamma   90.00
#
_symmetry.space_group_name_H-M   'P 1'
#
loop_
_entity.id
_entity.type
_entity.pdbx_description
1 polymer ?
#
loop_
_entity_poly.entity_id
_entity_poly.type
_entity_poly.pdbx_seq_one_letter_code
_entity_poly.pdbx_strand_id
1 'polypeptide(L)'
;MFGKKKQIPQIDKEQLELIQNAQSRIKQKKRLYVHFVIFLIGAVFIIIANTVLGIGTDITFFGKEWFFFVIVIWLFLFVYHLFNVFITHKFMGKAWEQQQLDKLVALQKTKINTLKTELIKEAPHIAESEVYNEKLNAKNSALTLIVAVGENDAIGKDNDLIWHLSDDLKRFKSLTNGHHIIMGRKTFESFPKPLPNRTHVVISRQVDYQVPDGVIVVNSLEEAIDISKTDSQPFVIGGGEIYKQAMSHVGKIELTRVHESFDADTFFSKIDESLWKVTNKTFHDKDEKHAHAFSFMTYERI
;
A
#
# COMPACT_ATOMS: atom_id res chain seq x y z
N MET A 1 30.41 0.91 15.10
CA MET A 1 30.91 1.71 13.96
C MET A 1 31.16 0.78 12.79
N PHE A 2 30.32 0.81 11.75
CA PHE A 2 30.61 0.14 10.49
C PHE A 2 30.61 1.18 9.39
N GLY A 3 31.81 1.58 8.96
CA GLY A 3 31.99 2.47 7.84
C GLY A 3 31.50 1.79 6.57
N LYS A 4 30.36 2.23 6.03
CA LYS A 4 29.98 1.92 4.65
C LYS A 4 31.07 2.50 3.76
N LYS A 5 31.95 1.64 3.23
CA LYS A 5 32.86 2.03 2.13
C LYS A 5 31.97 2.59 1.02
N LYS A 6 32.10 3.89 0.76
CA LYS A 6 31.50 4.56 -0.39
C LYS A 6 32.01 3.79 -1.62
N GLN A 7 31.12 3.07 -2.31
CA GLN A 7 31.43 2.53 -3.62
C GLN A 7 31.81 3.71 -4.49
N ILE A 8 33.09 3.81 -4.83
CA ILE A 8 33.55 4.73 -5.86
C ILE A 8 32.79 4.31 -7.11
N PRO A 9 32.00 5.20 -7.74
CA PRO A 9 31.24 4.82 -8.93
C PRO A 9 32.27 4.46 -9.99
N GLN A 10 32.44 3.16 -10.19
CA GLN A 10 33.12 2.60 -11.32
C GLN A 10 32.41 3.22 -12.51
N ILE A 11 33.05 4.18 -13.21
CA ILE A 11 32.43 4.84 -14.37
C ILE A 11 31.90 3.69 -15.22
N ASP A 12 30.57 3.66 -15.32
CA ASP A 12 29.87 2.49 -15.81
C ASP A 12 30.48 2.16 -17.16
N LYS A 13 30.91 0.92 -17.37
CA LYS A 13 31.63 0.52 -18.60
C LYS A 13 30.84 0.94 -19.86
N GLU A 14 29.53 1.02 -19.70
CA GLU A 14 28.55 1.53 -20.65
C GLU A 14 28.69 3.03 -20.94
N GLN A 15 28.84 3.86 -19.90
CA GLN A 15 29.13 5.28 -20.07
C GLN A 15 30.46 5.49 -20.80
N LEU A 16 31.48 4.68 -20.52
CA LEU A 16 32.76 4.73 -21.24
C LEU A 16 32.60 4.40 -22.73
N GLU A 17 31.86 3.34 -23.08
CA GLU A 17 31.60 2.97 -24.48
C GLU A 17 30.77 4.04 -25.22
N LEU A 18 29.78 4.65 -24.56
CA LEU A 18 29.01 5.77 -25.11
C LEU A 18 29.90 7.00 -25.35
N ILE A 19 30.76 7.34 -24.40
CA ILE A 19 31.71 8.46 -24.51
C ILE A 19 32.70 8.22 -25.64
N GLN A 20 33.27 7.01 -25.76
CA GLN A 20 34.23 6.68 -26.82
C GLN A 20 33.60 6.73 -28.23
N ASN A 21 32.37 6.23 -28.37
CA ASN A 21 31.62 6.32 -29.61
C ASN A 21 31.28 7.78 -29.97
N ALA A 22 30.85 8.58 -29.00
CA ALA A 22 30.59 10.01 -29.19
C ALA A 22 31.86 10.77 -29.62
N GLN A 23 33.00 10.52 -28.99
CA GLN A 23 34.29 11.12 -29.33
C GLN A 23 34.74 10.77 -30.75
N SER A 24 34.62 9.50 -31.14
CA SER A 24 34.96 9.04 -32.49
C SER A 24 34.11 9.75 -33.56
N ARG A 25 32.84 10.06 -33.26
CA ARG A 25 31.96 10.84 -34.15
C ARG A 25 32.31 12.31 -34.21
N ILE A 26 32.64 12.92 -33.09
CA ILE A 26 33.15 14.30 -33.07
C ILE A 26 34.38 14.40 -33.98
N LYS A 27 35.27 13.41 -33.95
CA LYS A 27 36.45 13.35 -34.83
C LYS A 27 36.08 13.23 -36.31
N GLN A 28 35.11 12.37 -36.66
CA GLN A 28 34.62 12.24 -38.06
C GLN A 28 34.01 13.55 -38.58
N LYS A 29 33.16 14.23 -37.80
CA LYS A 29 32.56 15.52 -38.18
C LYS A 29 33.60 16.64 -38.29
N LYS A 30 34.56 16.69 -37.36
CA LYS A 30 35.70 17.63 -37.45
C LYS A 30 36.51 17.41 -38.73
N ARG A 31 36.77 16.15 -39.12
CA ARG A 31 37.48 15.84 -40.37
C ARG A 31 36.72 16.32 -41.61
N LEU A 32 35.40 16.13 -41.64
CA LEU A 32 34.55 16.65 -42.71
C LEU A 32 34.61 18.18 -42.79
N TYR A 33 34.54 18.87 -41.64
CA TYR A 33 34.66 20.32 -41.58
C TYR A 33 36.03 20.81 -42.09
N VAL A 34 37.12 20.13 -41.71
CA VAL A 34 38.46 20.45 -42.23
C VAL A 34 38.51 20.27 -43.74
N HIS A 35 37.96 19.18 -44.29
CA HIS A 35 37.88 18.99 -45.75
C HIS A 35 37.05 20.09 -46.44
N PHE A 36 35.96 20.55 -45.81
CA PHE A 36 35.16 21.66 -46.33
C PHE A 36 35.96 22.97 -46.40
N VAL A 37 36.69 23.31 -45.34
CA VAL A 37 37.52 24.51 -45.30
C VAL A 37 38.64 24.44 -46.33
N ILE A 38 39.32 23.29 -46.46
CA ILE A 38 40.36 23.07 -47.47
C ILE A 38 39.77 23.20 -48.88
N PHE A 39 38.57 22.65 -49.12
CA PHE A 39 37.88 22.79 -50.40
C PHE A 39 37.59 24.26 -50.73
N LEU A 40 37.07 25.05 -49.78
CA LEU A 40 36.80 26.47 -50.00
C LEU A 40 38.06 27.28 -50.32
N ILE A 41 39.11 27.13 -49.51
CA ILE A 41 40.38 27.83 -49.70
C ILE A 41 41.01 27.43 -51.03
N GLY A 42 41.03 26.14 -51.33
CA GLY A 42 41.60 25.62 -52.57
C GLY A 42 40.82 26.04 -53.81
N ALA A 43 39.48 26.08 -53.75
CA ALA A 43 38.66 26.57 -54.85
C ALA A 43 38.95 28.06 -55.15
N VAL A 44 39.04 28.90 -54.12
CA VAL A 44 39.43 30.32 -54.27
C VAL A 44 40.83 30.44 -54.86
N PHE A 45 41.80 29.65 -54.38
CA PHE A 45 43.17 29.66 -54.91
C PHE A 45 43.23 29.25 -56.38
N ILE A 46 42.50 28.20 -56.77
CA ILE A 46 42.42 27.72 -58.16
C ILE A 46 41.81 28.79 -59.08
N ILE A 47 40.78 29.51 -58.62
CA ILE A 47 40.19 30.62 -59.36
C ILE A 47 41.23 31.73 -59.55
N ILE A 48 41.89 32.17 -58.47
CA ILE A 48 42.91 33.23 -58.52
C ILE A 48 44.10 32.85 -59.41
N ALA A 49 44.57 31.60 -59.33
CA ALA A 49 45.66 31.09 -60.16
C ALA A 49 45.35 31.20 -61.65
N ASN A 50 44.11 30.94 -62.03
CA ASN A 50 43.68 31.09 -63.42
C ASN A 50 43.45 32.57 -63.78
N THR A 51 42.69 33.33 -62.97
CA THR A 51 42.26 34.70 -63.32
C THR A 51 43.36 35.76 -63.17
N VAL A 52 44.26 35.63 -62.20
CA VAL A 52 45.29 36.64 -61.86
C VAL A 52 46.65 36.24 -62.41
N LEU A 53 47.02 34.96 -62.30
CA LEU A 53 48.34 34.48 -62.72
C LEU A 53 48.36 33.93 -64.16
N GLY A 54 47.20 33.85 -64.82
CA GLY A 54 47.09 33.35 -66.20
C GLY A 54 47.44 31.87 -66.36
N ILE A 55 47.41 31.09 -65.28
CA ILE A 55 47.80 29.68 -65.32
C ILE A 55 46.71 28.88 -66.05
N GLY A 56 47.05 28.33 -67.22
CA GLY A 56 46.17 27.43 -67.96
C GLY A 56 45.04 28.12 -68.72
N THR A 57 45.10 29.44 -68.95
CA THR A 57 44.06 30.20 -69.69
C THR A 57 43.78 29.67 -71.10
N ASP A 58 44.78 29.03 -71.72
CA ASP A 58 44.67 28.46 -73.07
C ASP A 58 43.98 27.07 -73.06
N ILE A 59 43.77 26.49 -71.88
CA ILE A 59 43.19 25.16 -71.69
C ILE A 59 41.69 25.31 -71.43
N THR A 60 40.90 25.09 -72.47
CA THR A 60 39.44 25.05 -72.39
C THR A 60 38.91 23.65 -72.68
N PHE A 61 37.98 23.19 -71.85
CA PHE A 61 37.26 21.94 -72.03
C PHE A 61 35.79 22.26 -72.22
N PHE A 62 35.18 21.78 -73.31
CA PHE A 62 33.76 22.01 -73.61
C PHE A 62 33.34 23.49 -73.54
N GLY A 63 34.20 24.41 -74.00
CA GLY A 63 33.96 25.85 -73.97
C GLY A 63 33.98 26.50 -72.59
N LYS A 64 34.46 25.78 -71.55
CA LYS A 64 34.69 26.30 -70.20
C LYS A 64 36.17 26.18 -69.82
N GLU A 65 36.60 27.07 -68.93
CA GLU A 65 37.97 27.08 -68.42
C GLU A 65 38.26 25.84 -67.56
N TRP A 66 39.49 25.31 -67.63
CA TRP A 66 39.91 24.09 -66.94
C TRP A 66 39.62 24.10 -65.42
N PHE A 67 39.75 25.26 -64.78
CA PHE A 67 39.60 25.43 -63.34
C PHE A 67 38.18 25.04 -62.85
N PHE A 68 37.16 25.25 -63.70
CA PHE A 68 35.77 24.87 -63.41
C PHE A 68 35.63 23.36 -63.20
N PHE A 69 36.25 22.55 -64.06
CA PHE A 69 36.17 21.09 -63.96
C PHE A 69 36.92 20.56 -62.74
N VAL A 70 38.05 21.16 -62.39
CA VAL A 70 38.80 20.81 -61.17
C VAL A 70 37.95 21.06 -59.93
N ILE A 71 37.26 22.20 -59.86
CA ILE A 71 36.35 22.51 -58.75
C ILE A 71 35.17 21.53 -58.72
N VAL A 72 34.60 21.17 -59.87
CA VAL A 72 33.47 20.21 -59.94
C VAL A 72 33.88 18.81 -59.48
N ILE A 73 35.03 18.30 -59.92
CA ILE A 73 35.54 16.99 -59.48
C ILE A 73 35.81 17.01 -57.97
N TRP A 74 36.41 18.09 -57.47
CA TRP A 74 36.70 18.22 -56.06
C TRP A 74 35.43 18.35 -55.21
N LEU A 75 34.42 19.08 -55.69
CA LEU A 75 33.10 19.17 -55.09
C LEU A 75 32.43 17.80 -55.01
N PHE A 76 32.54 16.98 -56.06
CA PHE A 76 32.00 15.62 -56.05
C PHE A 76 32.65 14.76 -54.95
N LEU A 77 33.98 14.81 -54.80
CA LEU A 77 34.69 14.11 -53.72
C LEU A 77 34.25 14.60 -52.33
N PHE A 78 34.05 15.91 -52.18
CA PHE A 78 33.54 16.48 -50.95
C PHE A 78 32.11 16.00 -50.63
N VAL A 79 31.21 16.01 -51.62
CA VAL A 79 29.83 15.53 -51.49
C VAL A 79 29.78 14.03 -51.16
N TYR A 80 30.66 13.22 -51.77
CA TYR A 80 30.81 11.81 -51.41
C TYR A 80 31.22 11.63 -49.94
N HIS A 81 32.22 12.40 -49.47
CA HIS A 81 32.66 12.35 -48.08
C HIS A 81 31.55 12.81 -47.12
N LEU A 82 30.81 13.87 -47.48
CA LEU A 82 29.65 14.37 -46.75
C LEU A 82 28.57 13.29 -46.60
N PHE A 83 28.20 12.63 -47.71
CA PHE A 83 27.23 11.54 -47.71
C PHE A 83 27.70 10.37 -46.86
N ASN A 84 28.99 10.03 -46.92
CA ASN A 84 29.55 8.93 -46.15
C ASN A 84 29.50 9.17 -44.63
N VAL A 85 29.70 10.41 -44.20
CA VAL A 85 29.69 10.78 -42.77
C VAL A 85 28.26 10.82 -42.21
N PHE A 86 27.29 11.29 -42.99
CA PHE A 86 25.92 11.54 -42.51
C PHE A 86 24.89 10.45 -42.84
N ILE A 87 25.06 9.70 -43.93
CA ILE A 87 24.03 8.75 -44.41
C ILE A 87 24.43 7.30 -44.20
N THR A 88 25.59 6.85 -44.68
CA THR A 88 26.03 5.44 -44.52
C THR A 88 26.35 5.07 -43.08
N HIS A 89 26.90 6.00 -42.29
CA HIS A 89 27.14 5.79 -40.87
C HIS A 89 26.14 6.60 -40.04
N LYS A 90 24.85 6.25 -40.12
CA LYS A 90 23.81 6.83 -39.23
C LYS A 90 24.11 6.47 -37.77
N PHE A 91 23.91 7.41 -36.86
CA PHE A 91 24.37 7.39 -35.47
C PHE A 91 23.79 6.27 -34.58
N MET A 92 22.73 5.59 -35.04
CA MET A 92 22.14 4.40 -34.39
C MET A 92 21.49 3.58 -35.49
N GLY A 93 22.26 2.69 -36.11
CA GLY A 93 21.69 1.73 -37.06
C GLY A 93 20.92 0.63 -36.33
N LYS A 94 20.09 -0.13 -37.05
CA LYS A 94 19.31 -1.25 -36.49
C LYS A 94 20.15 -2.24 -35.66
N ALA A 95 21.40 -2.46 -36.03
CA ALA A 95 22.31 -3.37 -35.31
C ALA A 95 22.65 -2.87 -33.89
N TRP A 96 22.85 -1.56 -33.73
CA TRP A 96 23.11 -0.97 -32.41
C TRP A 96 21.86 -0.99 -31.55
N GLU A 97 20.69 -0.66 -32.14
CA GLU A 97 19.39 -0.73 -31.45
C GLU A 97 19.09 -2.14 -30.94
N GLN A 98 19.31 -3.16 -31.77
CA GLN A 98 19.12 -4.56 -31.39
C GLN A 98 20.03 -4.97 -30.24
N GLN A 99 21.32 -4.59 -30.29
CA GLN A 99 22.27 -4.90 -29.24
C GLN A 99 21.89 -4.24 -27.89
N GLN A 100 21.36 -3.01 -27.91
CA GLN A 100 20.85 -2.37 -26.70
C GLN A 100 19.58 -3.06 -26.17
N LEU A 101 18.66 -3.45 -27.06
CA LEU A 101 17.44 -4.16 -26.70
C LEU A 101 17.75 -5.50 -26.02
N ASP A 102 18.62 -6.31 -26.61
CA ASP A 102 19.00 -7.62 -26.09
C ASP A 102 19.65 -7.50 -24.70
N LYS A 103 20.44 -6.44 -24.50
CA LYS A 103 21.07 -6.12 -23.22
C LYS A 103 20.04 -5.73 -22.16
N LEU A 104 19.07 -4.89 -22.49
CA LEU A 104 17.98 -4.51 -21.58
C LEU A 104 17.15 -5.73 -21.16
N VAL A 105 16.85 -6.62 -22.11
CA VAL A 105 16.13 -7.87 -21.84
C VAL A 105 16.94 -8.77 -20.91
N ALA A 106 18.26 -8.89 -21.12
CA ALA A 106 19.12 -9.66 -20.22
C ALA A 106 19.14 -9.10 -18.80
N LEU A 107 19.24 -7.77 -18.63
CA LEU A 107 19.18 -7.10 -17.33
C LEU A 107 17.83 -7.34 -16.63
N GLN A 108 16.72 -7.23 -17.37
CA GLN A 108 15.39 -7.51 -16.83
C GLN A 108 15.25 -8.95 -16.36
N LYS A 109 15.72 -9.93 -17.13
CA LYS A 109 15.71 -11.35 -16.72
C LYS A 109 16.47 -11.59 -15.42
N THR A 110 17.65 -10.97 -15.27
CA THR A 110 18.44 -11.08 -14.04
C THR A 110 17.69 -10.49 -12.86
N LYS A 111 17.10 -9.30 -13.01
CA LYS A 111 16.32 -8.64 -11.95
C LYS A 111 15.09 -9.47 -11.54
N ILE A 112 14.37 -10.06 -12.51
CA ILE A 112 13.24 -10.95 -12.25
C ILE A 112 13.69 -12.18 -11.45
N ASN A 113 14.82 -12.79 -11.80
CA ASN A 113 15.34 -13.96 -11.08
C ASN A 113 15.78 -13.61 -9.65
N THR A 114 16.40 -12.45 -9.44
CA THR A 114 16.74 -11.96 -8.10
C THR A 114 15.48 -11.77 -7.25
N LEU A 115 14.47 -11.07 -7.77
CA LEU A 115 13.21 -10.86 -7.07
C LEU A 115 12.50 -12.17 -6.73
N LYS A 116 12.47 -13.13 -7.66
CA LYS A 116 11.93 -14.47 -7.40
C LYS A 116 12.68 -15.19 -6.29
N THR A 117 14.01 -15.04 -6.23
CA THR A 117 14.84 -15.69 -5.22
C THR A 117 14.64 -15.06 -3.84
N GLU A 118 14.53 -13.72 -3.77
CA GLU A 118 14.18 -13.00 -2.55
C GLU A 118 12.79 -13.42 -2.05
N LEU A 119 11.80 -13.47 -2.94
CA LEU A 119 10.45 -13.94 -2.60
C LEU A 119 10.44 -15.37 -2.05
N ILE A 120 11.19 -16.31 -2.65
CA ILE A 120 11.29 -17.69 -2.14
C ILE A 120 11.94 -17.73 -0.75
N LYS A 121 12.92 -16.85 -0.48
CA LYS A 121 13.60 -16.75 0.81
C LYS A 121 12.73 -16.09 1.88
N GLU A 122 11.89 -15.13 1.50
CA GLU A 122 10.99 -14.41 2.39
C GLU A 122 9.68 -15.17 2.66
N ALA A 123 9.20 -15.98 1.71
CA ALA A 123 8.00 -16.81 1.84
C ALA A 123 7.91 -17.64 3.13
N PRO A 124 8.95 -18.37 3.59
CA PRO A 124 8.88 -19.10 4.85
C PRO A 124 8.77 -18.17 6.07
N HIS A 125 9.46 -17.02 6.06
CA HIS A 125 9.35 -16.04 7.14
C HIS A 125 7.97 -15.37 7.18
N ILE A 126 7.38 -15.10 6.01
CA ILE A 126 6.01 -14.59 5.89
C ILE A 126 5.03 -15.63 6.43
N ALA A 127 5.12 -16.88 5.99
CA ALA A 127 4.26 -17.97 6.47
C ALA A 127 4.42 -18.23 7.98
N GLU A 128 5.64 -18.20 8.51
CA GLU A 128 5.90 -18.31 9.94
C GLU A 128 5.34 -17.12 10.72
N SER A 129 5.45 -15.89 10.19
CA SER A 129 4.89 -14.70 10.81
C SER A 129 3.36 -14.68 10.77
N GLU A 130 2.75 -15.17 9.70
CA GLU A 130 1.30 -15.33 9.57
C GLU A 130 0.79 -16.38 10.55
N VAL A 131 1.41 -17.56 10.61
CA VAL A 131 1.06 -18.61 11.58
C VAL A 131 1.31 -18.16 13.03
N TYR A 132 2.38 -17.40 13.29
CA TYR A 132 2.65 -16.82 14.61
C TYR A 132 1.61 -15.75 14.98
N ASN A 133 1.28 -14.84 14.06
CA ASN A 133 0.25 -13.83 14.27
C ASN A 133 -1.15 -14.45 14.40
N GLU A 134 -1.44 -15.51 13.66
CA GLU A 134 -2.69 -16.27 13.75
C GLU A 134 -2.77 -17.02 15.09
N LYS A 135 -1.67 -17.59 15.59
CA LYS A 135 -1.58 -18.14 16.95
C LYS A 135 -1.63 -17.07 18.03
N LEU A 136 -1.05 -15.89 17.80
CA LEU A 136 -1.07 -14.77 18.74
C LEU A 136 -2.46 -14.15 18.82
N ASN A 137 -3.14 -13.98 17.69
CA ASN A 137 -4.53 -13.52 17.60
C ASN A 137 -5.50 -14.57 18.15
N ALA A 138 -5.28 -15.86 17.88
CA ALA A 138 -6.05 -16.95 18.50
C ALA A 138 -5.82 -17.05 20.02
N LYS A 139 -4.67 -16.56 20.52
CA LYS A 139 -4.34 -16.50 21.95
C LYS A 139 -4.76 -15.19 22.62
N ASN A 140 -5.02 -14.12 21.85
CA ASN A 140 -5.28 -12.75 22.33
C ASN A 140 -6.46 -12.03 21.65
N SER A 141 -7.47 -12.68 21.08
CA SER A 141 -8.77 -12.01 20.96
C SER A 141 -9.28 -11.77 22.39
N ALA A 142 -9.00 -10.59 22.93
CA ALA A 142 -9.49 -10.12 24.22
C ALA A 142 -10.98 -9.77 24.09
N LEU A 143 -11.79 -10.78 23.78
CA LEU A 143 -13.23 -10.68 23.70
C LEU A 143 -13.71 -10.06 25.01
N THR A 144 -14.36 -8.92 24.89
CA THR A 144 -14.77 -8.11 26.04
C THR A 144 -16.28 -8.17 26.15
N LEU A 145 -16.79 -8.54 27.32
CA LEU A 145 -18.21 -8.42 27.62
C LEU A 145 -18.48 -6.98 28.08
N ILE A 146 -19.50 -6.33 27.54
CA ILE A 146 -19.93 -5.01 28.04
C ILE A 146 -21.41 -5.06 28.41
N VAL A 147 -21.76 -4.71 29.65
CA VAL A 147 -23.11 -4.89 30.18
C VAL A 147 -23.43 -3.86 31.28
N ALA A 148 -24.67 -3.39 31.31
CA ALA A 148 -25.23 -2.68 32.46
C ALA A 148 -26.17 -3.63 33.24
N VAL A 149 -26.00 -3.72 34.55
CA VAL A 149 -26.72 -4.65 35.44
C VAL A 149 -27.26 -3.91 36.66
N GLY A 150 -28.48 -4.23 37.08
CA GLY A 150 -29.05 -3.79 38.36
C GLY A 150 -28.39 -4.48 39.55
N GLU A 151 -28.73 -4.06 40.77
CA GLU A 151 -28.20 -4.66 42.01
C GLU A 151 -28.61 -6.13 42.13
N ASN A 152 -29.79 -6.48 41.62
CA ASN A 152 -30.33 -7.83 41.55
C ASN A 152 -29.99 -8.57 40.23
N ASP A 153 -28.92 -8.16 39.55
CA ASP A 153 -28.46 -8.69 38.26
C ASP A 153 -29.46 -8.57 37.10
N ALA A 154 -30.52 -7.77 37.25
CA ALA A 154 -31.47 -7.44 36.18
C ALA A 154 -30.77 -6.73 35.02
N ILE A 155 -31.14 -7.03 33.76
CA ILE A 155 -30.58 -6.35 32.57
C ILE A 155 -31.61 -5.83 31.56
N GLY A 156 -32.81 -6.38 31.57
CA GLY A 156 -33.83 -6.04 30.59
C GLY A 156 -35.20 -6.57 30.96
N LYS A 157 -36.23 -5.93 30.41
CA LYS A 157 -37.63 -6.36 30.52
C LYS A 157 -38.32 -6.08 29.20
N ASP A 158 -39.12 -7.04 28.70
CA ASP A 158 -39.89 -6.90 27.46
C ASP A 158 -39.04 -6.52 26.22
N ASN A 159 -37.76 -6.96 26.20
CA ASN A 159 -36.71 -6.61 25.22
C ASN A 159 -36.26 -5.14 25.22
N ASP A 160 -36.55 -4.37 26.26
CA ASP A 160 -36.08 -3.00 26.42
C ASP A 160 -35.16 -2.85 27.66
N LEU A 161 -34.39 -1.77 27.67
CA LEU A 161 -33.60 -1.36 28.82
C LEU A 161 -34.52 -0.79 29.90
N ILE A 162 -34.28 -1.21 31.14
CA ILE A 162 -35.14 -0.87 32.28
C ILE A 162 -34.89 0.58 32.77
N TRP A 163 -33.75 1.15 32.41
CA TRP A 163 -33.32 2.48 32.82
C TRP A 163 -32.69 3.25 31.65
N HIS A 164 -32.61 4.57 31.82
CA HIS A 164 -31.90 5.45 30.90
C HIS A 164 -30.72 6.11 31.62
N LEU A 165 -29.50 5.67 31.31
CA LEU A 165 -28.27 6.22 31.88
C LEU A 165 -27.41 6.84 30.78
N SER A 166 -27.49 8.17 30.65
CA SER A 166 -26.88 8.88 29.53
C SER A 166 -25.35 8.71 29.46
N ASP A 167 -24.68 8.66 30.61
CA ASP A 167 -23.23 8.46 30.68
C ASP A 167 -22.81 7.02 30.40
N ASP A 168 -23.63 6.03 30.75
CA ASP A 168 -23.40 4.63 30.36
C ASP A 168 -23.50 4.46 28.83
N LEU A 169 -24.50 5.08 28.19
CA LEU A 169 -24.62 5.06 26.73
C LEU A 169 -23.43 5.74 26.04
N LYS A 170 -22.89 6.82 26.61
CA LYS A 170 -21.66 7.46 26.11
C LYS A 170 -20.46 6.54 26.28
N ARG A 171 -20.31 5.88 27.42
CA ARG A 171 -19.25 4.90 27.68
C ARG A 171 -19.35 3.74 26.69
N PHE A 172 -20.52 3.14 26.53
CA PHE A 172 -20.78 2.07 25.57
C PHE A 172 -20.39 2.50 24.15
N LYS A 173 -20.84 3.68 23.71
CA LYS A 173 -20.46 4.24 22.41
C LYS A 173 -18.95 4.43 22.28
N SER A 174 -18.30 4.96 23.32
CA SER A 174 -16.85 5.22 23.29
C SER A 174 -16.04 3.94 23.20
N LEU A 175 -16.42 2.91 23.95
CA LEU A 175 -15.69 1.64 24.00
C LEU A 175 -15.89 0.80 22.74
N THR A 176 -17.11 0.80 22.18
CA THR A 176 -17.46 -0.08 21.05
C THR A 176 -17.22 0.55 19.67
N ASN A 177 -16.84 1.82 19.59
CA ASN A 177 -16.66 2.52 18.31
C ASN A 177 -15.50 1.94 17.49
N GLY A 178 -15.75 1.61 16.24
CA GLY A 178 -14.77 1.00 15.34
C GLY A 178 -14.63 -0.52 15.52
N HIS A 179 -15.40 -1.11 16.44
CA HIS A 179 -15.29 -2.52 16.79
C HIS A 179 -16.53 -3.33 16.38
N HIS A 180 -16.36 -4.65 16.38
CA HIS A 180 -17.38 -5.67 16.19
C HIS A 180 -18.18 -5.80 17.47
N ILE A 181 -19.50 -5.75 17.34
CA ILE A 181 -20.44 -5.95 18.45
C ILE A 181 -21.26 -7.21 18.18
N ILE A 182 -21.08 -8.19 19.06
CA ILE A 182 -21.70 -9.51 19.00
C ILE A 182 -22.95 -9.48 19.87
N MET A 183 -24.08 -9.84 19.28
CA MET A 183 -25.36 -9.86 19.97
C MET A 183 -26.31 -10.95 19.49
N GLY A 184 -27.32 -11.25 20.29
CA GLY A 184 -28.42 -12.13 19.88
C GLY A 184 -29.49 -11.38 19.09
N ARG A 185 -30.26 -12.12 18.28
CA ARG A 185 -31.37 -11.57 17.47
C ARG A 185 -32.27 -10.57 18.20
N LYS A 186 -32.79 -10.94 19.39
CA LYS A 186 -33.72 -10.08 20.15
C LYS A 186 -33.09 -8.75 20.57
N THR A 187 -31.80 -8.75 20.92
CA THR A 187 -31.05 -7.53 21.26
C THR A 187 -30.83 -6.67 20.03
N PHE A 188 -30.61 -7.29 18.86
CA PHE A 188 -30.52 -6.54 17.61
C PHE A 188 -31.84 -5.87 17.24
N GLU A 189 -32.96 -6.58 17.42
CA GLU A 189 -34.32 -6.09 17.11
C GLU A 189 -34.78 -4.93 18.00
N SER A 190 -34.18 -4.75 19.19
CA SER A 190 -34.49 -3.59 20.05
C SER A 190 -33.87 -2.29 19.56
N PHE A 191 -32.87 -2.35 18.67
CA PHE A 191 -32.30 -1.15 18.07
C PHE A 191 -33.22 -0.60 16.97
N PRO A 192 -33.55 0.71 16.99
CA PRO A 192 -34.33 1.31 15.91
C PRO A 192 -33.59 1.33 14.57
N LYS A 193 -32.25 1.27 14.61
CA LYS A 193 -31.37 1.14 13.45
C LYS A 193 -29.98 0.66 13.88
N PRO A 194 -29.20 0.04 12.97
CA PRO A 194 -27.81 -0.31 13.25
C PRO A 194 -27.01 0.91 13.72
N LEU A 195 -26.16 0.66 14.71
CA LEU A 195 -25.33 1.68 15.31
C LEU A 195 -24.18 2.09 14.36
N PRO A 196 -23.93 3.39 14.12
CA PRO A 196 -22.89 3.80 13.18
C PRO A 196 -21.49 3.43 13.68
N ASN A 197 -20.58 3.21 12.73
CA ASN A 197 -19.17 2.86 12.93
C ASN A 197 -18.93 1.59 13.75
N ARG A 198 -19.83 0.62 13.66
CA ARG A 198 -19.76 -0.66 14.36
C ARG A 198 -20.21 -1.80 13.45
N THR A 199 -19.42 -2.85 13.38
CA THR A 199 -19.80 -4.06 12.65
C THR A 199 -20.72 -4.88 13.54
N HIS A 200 -21.97 -5.09 13.13
CA HIS A 200 -22.92 -5.88 13.92
C HIS A 200 -22.80 -7.34 13.54
N VAL A 201 -22.60 -8.20 14.53
CA VAL A 201 -22.57 -9.65 14.38
C VAL A 201 -23.74 -10.23 15.17
N VAL A 202 -24.77 -10.68 14.47
CA VAL A 202 -26.05 -11.10 15.03
C VAL A 202 -26.17 -12.62 15.01
N ILE A 203 -26.28 -13.22 16.19
CA ILE A 203 -26.47 -14.66 16.37
C ILE A 203 -27.96 -14.97 16.28
N SER A 204 -28.35 -15.78 15.30
CA SER A 204 -29.71 -16.23 15.07
C SER A 204 -29.77 -17.66 14.58
N ARG A 205 -30.72 -18.45 15.10
CA ARG A 205 -31.04 -19.81 14.59
C ARG A 205 -32.10 -19.79 13.49
N GLN A 206 -32.68 -18.62 13.20
CA GLN A 206 -33.70 -18.48 12.17
C GLN A 206 -33.03 -18.49 10.80
N VAL A 207 -33.43 -19.45 9.97
CA VAL A 207 -33.06 -19.52 8.56
C VAL A 207 -33.64 -18.31 7.83
N ASP A 208 -32.86 -17.70 6.95
CA ASP A 208 -33.24 -16.52 6.15
C ASP A 208 -33.63 -15.27 6.98
N TYR A 209 -33.05 -15.11 8.18
CA TYR A 209 -33.24 -13.91 8.99
C TYR A 209 -32.71 -12.66 8.25
N GLN A 210 -33.64 -11.75 7.92
CA GLN A 210 -33.33 -10.55 7.14
C GLN A 210 -32.73 -9.47 8.03
N VAL A 211 -31.60 -8.90 7.61
CA VAL A 211 -30.94 -7.78 8.28
C VAL A 211 -30.59 -6.68 7.28
N PRO A 212 -30.46 -5.42 7.73
CA PRO A 212 -29.94 -4.34 6.90
C PRO A 212 -28.52 -4.60 6.40
N ASP A 213 -28.13 -3.93 5.32
CA ASP A 213 -26.76 -3.98 4.80
C ASP A 213 -25.72 -3.61 5.86
N GLY A 214 -24.61 -4.36 5.88
CA GLY A 214 -23.51 -4.17 6.83
C GLY A 214 -23.68 -4.89 8.18
N VAL A 215 -24.75 -5.66 8.35
CA VAL A 215 -24.96 -6.57 9.49
C VAL A 215 -24.62 -7.99 9.06
N ILE A 216 -23.82 -8.68 9.88
CA ILE A 216 -23.41 -10.06 9.65
C ILE A 216 -24.29 -10.96 10.51
N VAL A 217 -24.92 -11.97 9.90
CA VAL A 217 -25.73 -12.97 10.61
C VAL A 217 -24.97 -14.29 10.68
N VAL A 218 -24.93 -14.88 11.87
CA VAL A 218 -24.25 -16.13 12.16
C VAL A 218 -25.16 -17.05 12.97
N ASN A 219 -24.87 -18.35 12.99
CA ASN A 219 -25.74 -19.35 13.63
C ASN A 219 -25.28 -19.76 15.04
N SER A 220 -24.09 -19.36 15.46
CA SER A 220 -23.44 -19.79 16.69
C SER A 220 -22.53 -18.72 17.29
N LEU A 221 -22.21 -18.85 18.58
CA LEU A 221 -21.26 -17.95 19.24
C LEU A 221 -19.84 -18.15 18.68
N GLU A 222 -19.46 -19.39 18.38
CA GLU A 222 -18.15 -19.75 17.86
C GLU A 222 -17.90 -19.08 16.50
N GLU A 223 -18.88 -19.11 15.60
CA GLU A 223 -18.83 -18.41 14.31
C GLU A 223 -18.77 -16.88 14.50
N ALA A 224 -19.52 -16.33 15.47
CA ALA A 224 -19.46 -14.91 15.80
C ALA A 224 -18.06 -14.48 16.26
N ILE A 225 -17.43 -15.29 17.12
CA ILE A 225 -16.07 -15.06 17.60
C ILE A 225 -15.08 -15.16 16.44
N ASP A 226 -15.23 -16.16 15.57
CA ASP A 226 -14.33 -16.40 14.43
C ASP A 226 -14.29 -15.21 13.46
N ILE A 227 -15.46 -14.72 13.04
CA ILE A 227 -15.56 -13.52 12.18
C ILE A 227 -14.97 -12.28 12.86
N SER A 228 -15.09 -12.20 14.18
CA SER A 228 -14.60 -11.08 14.97
C SER A 228 -13.11 -11.16 15.30
N LYS A 229 -12.38 -12.21 14.89
CA LYS A 229 -10.93 -12.36 15.17
C LYS A 229 -10.06 -11.30 14.51
N THR A 230 -10.54 -10.69 13.42
CA THR A 230 -9.82 -9.60 12.74
C THR A 230 -9.89 -8.28 13.51
N ASP A 231 -10.77 -8.21 14.52
CA ASP A 231 -10.86 -7.09 15.43
C ASP A 231 -9.92 -7.25 16.62
N SER A 232 -9.21 -6.18 16.97
CA SER A 232 -8.35 -6.14 18.15
C SER A 232 -9.12 -6.20 19.47
N GLN A 233 -10.39 -5.75 19.48
CA GLN A 233 -11.21 -5.71 20.69
C GLN A 233 -12.71 -5.87 20.36
N PRO A 234 -13.17 -7.08 20.03
CA PRO A 234 -14.59 -7.34 19.83
C PRO A 234 -15.36 -7.35 21.15
N PHE A 235 -16.62 -6.90 21.09
CA PHE A 235 -17.49 -6.76 22.26
C PHE A 235 -18.72 -7.67 22.19
N VAL A 236 -18.97 -8.43 23.25
CA VAL A 236 -20.26 -9.12 23.46
C VAL A 236 -21.19 -8.18 24.21
N ILE A 237 -22.33 -7.85 23.60
CA ILE A 237 -23.30 -6.89 24.12
C ILE A 237 -24.64 -7.52 24.52
N GLY A 238 -24.70 -8.86 24.56
CA GLY A 238 -25.84 -9.62 25.07
C GLY A 238 -26.77 -10.18 23.99
N GLY A 239 -28.01 -10.55 24.29
CA GLY A 239 -28.68 -10.52 25.59
C GLY A 239 -28.29 -11.67 26.53
N GLY A 240 -29.12 -11.94 27.54
CA GLY A 240 -28.81 -12.87 28.64
C GLY A 240 -28.28 -14.24 28.22
N GLU A 241 -28.84 -14.85 27.18
CA GLU A 241 -28.38 -16.13 26.65
C GLU A 241 -26.99 -16.06 26.01
N ILE A 242 -26.72 -14.99 25.26
CA ILE A 242 -25.41 -14.77 24.63
C ILE A 242 -24.36 -14.47 25.70
N TYR A 243 -24.71 -13.70 26.74
CA TYR A 243 -23.81 -13.48 27.87
C TYR A 243 -23.44 -14.78 28.58
N LYS A 244 -24.40 -15.67 28.82
CA LYS A 244 -24.15 -16.98 29.44
C LYS A 244 -23.16 -17.80 28.62
N GLN A 245 -23.37 -17.90 27.31
CA GLN A 245 -22.49 -18.64 26.42
C GLN A 245 -21.10 -17.98 26.33
N ALA A 246 -21.03 -16.65 26.27
CA ALA A 246 -19.78 -15.92 26.11
C ALA A 246 -18.88 -15.89 27.36
N MET A 247 -19.44 -16.09 28.55
CA MET A 247 -18.71 -15.94 29.83
C MET A 247 -17.44 -16.81 29.92
N SER A 248 -17.42 -17.98 29.27
CA SER A 248 -16.25 -18.87 29.21
C SER A 248 -15.17 -18.42 28.22
N HIS A 249 -15.50 -17.51 27.30
CA HIS A 249 -14.62 -17.08 26.19
C HIS A 249 -14.06 -15.67 26.37
N VAL A 250 -14.61 -14.88 27.29
CA VAL A 250 -14.21 -13.49 27.52
C VAL A 250 -13.02 -13.38 28.48
N GLY A 251 -12.11 -12.45 28.19
CA GLY A 251 -10.98 -12.11 29.08
C GLY A 251 -11.23 -10.88 29.95
N LYS A 252 -12.23 -10.06 29.59
CA LYS A 252 -12.54 -8.80 30.23
C LYS A 252 -14.05 -8.56 30.29
N ILE A 253 -14.51 -7.93 31.37
CA ILE A 253 -15.89 -7.47 31.52
C ILE A 253 -15.89 -5.98 31.84
N GLU A 254 -16.48 -5.17 30.97
CA GLU A 254 -16.79 -3.76 31.18
C GLU A 254 -18.22 -3.64 31.71
N LEU A 255 -18.37 -3.59 33.03
CA LEU A 255 -19.66 -3.64 33.71
C LEU A 255 -20.08 -2.26 34.20
N THR A 256 -21.36 -1.94 34.09
CA THR A 256 -22.01 -0.82 34.77
C THR A 256 -22.98 -1.36 35.81
N ARG A 257 -22.67 -1.22 37.10
CA ARG A 257 -23.55 -1.64 38.21
C ARG A 257 -24.48 -0.50 38.57
N VAL A 258 -25.77 -0.64 38.31
CA VAL A 258 -26.80 0.32 38.74
C VAL A 258 -27.24 -0.07 40.15
N HIS A 259 -27.09 0.83 41.11
CA HIS A 259 -27.31 0.59 42.54
C HIS A 259 -28.80 0.66 42.90
N GLU A 260 -29.62 -0.08 42.17
CA GLU A 260 -31.06 -0.22 42.38
C GLU A 260 -31.51 -1.60 41.87
N SER A 261 -32.53 -2.16 42.50
CA SER A 261 -33.12 -3.43 42.08
C SER A 261 -34.33 -3.16 41.20
N PHE A 262 -34.45 -3.91 40.09
CA PHE A 262 -35.52 -3.70 39.13
C PHE A 262 -36.31 -4.99 38.87
N ASP A 263 -37.58 -4.83 38.50
CA ASP A 263 -38.39 -5.92 37.96
C ASP A 263 -37.96 -6.22 36.51
N ALA A 264 -37.61 -7.46 36.23
CA ALA A 264 -36.95 -7.88 34.98
C ALA A 264 -37.31 -9.32 34.61
N ASP A 265 -37.33 -9.61 33.31
CA ASP A 265 -37.45 -10.98 32.78
C ASP A 265 -36.11 -11.59 32.37
N THR A 266 -35.09 -10.74 32.25
CA THR A 266 -33.76 -11.11 31.79
C THR A 266 -32.72 -10.67 32.81
N PHE A 267 -31.88 -11.62 33.22
CA PHE A 267 -30.85 -11.44 34.23
C PHE A 267 -29.47 -11.79 33.68
N PHE A 268 -28.45 -11.10 34.18
CA PHE A 268 -27.05 -11.42 33.97
C PHE A 268 -26.62 -12.59 34.86
N SER A 269 -25.60 -13.33 34.41
CA SER A 269 -25.02 -14.39 35.22
C SER A 269 -24.19 -13.81 36.35
N LYS A 270 -24.28 -14.40 37.54
CA LYS A 270 -23.42 -14.03 38.66
C LYS A 270 -21.95 -14.16 38.29
N ILE A 271 -21.18 -13.11 38.56
CA ILE A 271 -19.73 -13.11 38.35
C ILE A 271 -19.06 -13.87 39.49
N ASP A 272 -18.28 -14.89 39.16
CA ASP A 272 -17.51 -15.66 40.13
C ASP A 272 -16.24 -14.89 40.53
N GLU A 273 -16.19 -14.40 41.77
CA GLU A 273 -15.06 -13.65 42.31
C GLU A 273 -13.78 -14.49 42.46
N SER A 274 -13.87 -15.82 42.39
CA SER A 274 -12.69 -16.69 42.34
C SER A 274 -12.01 -16.70 40.96
N LEU A 275 -12.73 -16.30 39.92
CA LEU A 275 -12.25 -16.26 38.53
C LEU A 275 -12.00 -14.83 38.03
N TRP A 276 -12.61 -13.83 38.67
CA TRP A 276 -12.62 -12.44 38.19
C TRP A 276 -12.19 -11.47 39.27
N LYS A 277 -11.35 -10.51 38.89
CA LYS A 277 -10.88 -9.43 39.75
C LYS A 277 -11.28 -8.08 39.18
N VAL A 278 -11.79 -7.20 40.05
CA VAL A 278 -12.03 -5.79 39.70
C VAL A 278 -10.69 -5.07 39.61
N THR A 279 -10.38 -4.49 38.45
CA THR A 279 -9.16 -3.71 38.21
C THR A 279 -9.43 -2.21 38.16
N ASN A 280 -10.65 -1.80 37.83
CA ASN A 280 -11.08 -0.41 37.87
C ASN A 280 -12.50 -0.31 38.44
N LYS A 281 -12.76 0.74 39.23
CA LYS A 281 -14.08 1.07 39.76
C LYS A 281 -14.22 2.58 39.87
N THR A 282 -15.25 3.15 39.24
CA THR A 282 -15.59 4.57 39.34
C THR A 282 -17.06 4.72 39.70
N PHE A 283 -17.34 5.39 40.82
CA PHE A 283 -18.69 5.60 41.33
C PHE A 283 -19.27 6.92 40.78
N HIS A 284 -20.56 6.88 40.43
CA HIS A 284 -21.37 8.01 40.01
C HIS A 284 -22.62 8.08 40.89
N ASP A 285 -22.78 9.20 41.59
CA ASP A 285 -23.98 9.45 42.40
C ASP A 285 -25.15 9.90 41.51
N LYS A 286 -26.36 9.92 42.09
CA LYS A 286 -27.54 10.47 41.44
C LYS A 286 -27.33 11.95 41.12
N ASP A 287 -27.79 12.38 39.95
CA ASP A 287 -27.71 13.77 39.53
C ASP A 287 -28.95 14.15 38.67
N GLU A 288 -28.99 15.37 38.13
CA GLU A 288 -30.09 15.85 37.29
C GLU A 288 -30.31 15.03 36.01
N LYS A 289 -29.30 14.28 35.55
CA LYS A 289 -29.34 13.44 34.34
C LYS A 289 -29.52 11.96 34.63
N HIS A 290 -29.30 11.53 35.88
CA HIS A 290 -29.27 10.13 36.28
C HIS A 290 -30.12 9.91 37.54
N ALA A 291 -31.28 9.27 37.37
CA ALA A 291 -32.20 8.94 38.47
C ALA A 291 -31.65 7.87 39.44
N HIS A 292 -30.63 7.13 39.01
CA HIS A 292 -30.01 6.03 39.75
C HIS A 292 -28.51 6.26 39.86
N ALA A 293 -27.94 5.95 41.03
CA ALA A 293 -26.49 5.91 41.19
C ALA A 293 -25.95 4.66 40.49
N PHE A 294 -24.74 4.73 39.94
CA PHE A 294 -24.11 3.58 39.28
C PHE A 294 -22.60 3.56 39.47
N SER A 295 -21.97 2.40 39.28
CA SER A 295 -20.51 2.26 39.21
C SER A 295 -20.09 1.71 37.86
N PHE A 296 -19.13 2.33 37.20
CA PHE A 296 -18.36 1.69 36.16
C PHE A 296 -17.33 0.77 36.78
N MET A 297 -17.24 -0.46 36.30
CA MET A 297 -16.35 -1.50 36.81
C MET A 297 -15.70 -2.21 35.64
N THR A 298 -14.39 -2.45 35.74
CA THR A 298 -13.67 -3.32 34.81
C THR A 298 -13.23 -4.56 35.57
N TYR A 299 -13.64 -5.72 35.10
CA TYR A 299 -13.18 -7.01 35.60
C TYR A 299 -12.20 -7.61 34.60
N GLU A 300 -11.11 -8.17 35.12
CA GLU A 300 -10.19 -8.99 34.36
C GLU A 300 -10.14 -10.38 34.97
N ARG A 301 -10.03 -11.40 34.12
CA ARG A 301 -9.92 -12.78 34.58
C ARG A 301 -8.57 -12.97 35.31
N ILE A 302 -8.59 -13.68 36.44
CA ILE A 302 -7.40 -13.97 37.29
C ILE A 302 -6.48 -14.98 36.59
#